data_AF-A0A3B9G7Q1-F1
#
_entry.id   AF-A0A3B9G7Q1-F1
#
_cell.length_a   1.000
_cell.length_b   1.000
_cell.length_c   1.000
_cell.angle_alpha   90.00
_cell.angle_beta   90.00
_cell.angle_gamma   90.00
#
_symmetry.space_group_name_H-M   'P 1'
#
loop_
_entity.id
_entity.type
_entity.pdbx_description
1 polymer ?
#
loop_
_entity_poly.entity_id
_entity_poly.type
_entity_poly.pdbx_seq_one_letter_code
_entity_poly.pdbx_strand_id
1 'polypeptide(L)'
;MFRAFQKGGNPDGRVTGYQCEHDNFKNGTRSWTAGIYDEARRGWLDPNQKAAAEVKDAFTKQGNRLFKWDDWNTIVIKCKGNHIETYLNGEKRADFTDTDKKNADLKGFFALQVHGGPSGDLLWRNLYLKEL
;
A
#
# COMPACT_ATOMS: atom_id res chain seq x y z
N MET A 1 5.97 -1.78 2.26
CA MET A 1 6.09 -3.10 1.61
C MET A 1 5.85 -4.21 2.60
N PHE A 2 5.12 -5.26 2.21
CA PHE A 2 4.86 -6.44 3.02
C PHE A 2 4.78 -7.70 2.14
N ARG A 3 5.17 -8.85 2.69
CA ARG A 3 5.37 -10.10 1.94
C ARG A 3 6.22 -9.90 0.68
N ALA A 4 7.18 -8.98 0.77
CA ALA A 4 8.03 -8.60 -0.33
C ALA A 4 9.23 -9.53 -0.44
N PHE A 5 9.85 -9.55 -1.61
CA PHE A 5 11.04 -10.34 -1.91
C PHE A 5 11.90 -9.62 -2.94
N GLN A 6 13.16 -10.05 -3.07
CA GLN A 6 14.04 -9.65 -4.17
C GLN A 6 14.08 -10.81 -5.17
N LYS A 7 13.90 -10.52 -6.47
CA LYS A 7 13.89 -11.55 -7.50
C LYS A 7 15.28 -11.71 -8.11
N GLY A 8 15.79 -12.95 -8.16
CA GLY A 8 16.79 -13.37 -9.15
C GLY A 8 18.26 -13.09 -8.88
N GLY A 9 18.69 -12.64 -7.69
CA GLY A 9 20.12 -12.52 -7.33
C GLY A 9 20.95 -11.54 -8.18
N ASN A 10 20.31 -10.74 -9.04
CA ASN A 10 20.96 -9.70 -9.83
C ASN A 10 21.34 -8.49 -8.94
N PRO A 11 22.40 -7.75 -9.31
CA PRO A 11 22.91 -6.64 -8.50
C PRO A 11 21.98 -5.42 -8.41
N ASP A 12 20.95 -5.32 -9.26
CA ASP A 12 19.92 -4.28 -9.18
C ASP A 12 18.85 -4.58 -8.12
N GLY A 13 18.75 -5.84 -7.62
CA GLY A 13 18.11 -6.18 -6.34
C GLY A 13 16.67 -5.68 -6.14
N ARG A 14 15.93 -5.42 -7.23
CA ARG A 14 14.65 -4.72 -7.18
C ARG A 14 13.65 -5.46 -6.29
N VAL A 15 13.13 -4.75 -5.30
CA VAL A 15 12.09 -5.26 -4.41
C VAL A 15 10.79 -5.44 -5.20
N THR A 16 10.15 -6.59 -5.02
CA THR A 16 8.86 -6.95 -5.60
C THR A 16 7.92 -7.37 -4.47
N GLY A 17 6.64 -7.03 -4.57
CA GLY A 17 5.61 -7.50 -3.64
C GLY A 17 4.60 -6.43 -3.30
N TYR A 18 3.76 -6.71 -2.31
CA TYR A 18 2.70 -5.78 -1.94
C TYR A 18 3.25 -4.54 -1.24
N GLN A 19 2.67 -3.40 -1.60
CA GLN A 19 2.88 -2.09 -1.04
C GLN A 19 1.57 -1.58 -0.48
N CYS A 20 1.58 -1.17 0.79
CA CYS A 20 0.54 -0.32 1.34
C CYS A 20 0.99 1.12 1.05
N GLU A 21 0.26 1.80 0.18
CA GLU A 21 0.74 3.02 -0.46
C GLU A 21 0.77 4.22 0.49
N HIS A 22 1.73 5.13 0.27
CA HIS A 22 1.65 6.50 0.75
C HIS A 22 1.56 7.44 -0.45
N ASP A 23 0.33 7.76 -0.85
CA ASP A 23 0.02 8.49 -2.08
C ASP A 23 -1.06 9.55 -1.82
N ASN A 24 -0.64 10.78 -1.57
CA ASN A 24 -1.55 11.92 -1.49
C ASN A 24 -0.98 13.12 -2.20
N PHE A 25 -1.85 13.85 -2.89
CA PHE A 25 -1.54 15.16 -3.46
C PHE A 25 -2.33 16.23 -2.71
N LYS A 26 -1.67 17.30 -2.29
CA LYS A 26 -2.29 18.41 -1.52
C LYS A 26 -3.43 19.11 -2.28
N ASN A 27 -3.46 18.99 -3.60
CA ASN A 27 -4.53 19.51 -4.45
C ASN A 27 -5.77 18.59 -4.50
N GLY A 28 -5.77 17.48 -3.77
CA GLY A 28 -6.91 16.56 -3.65
C GLY A 28 -7.18 15.69 -4.88
N THR A 29 -6.34 15.74 -5.92
CA THR A 29 -6.59 15.03 -7.19
C THR A 29 -6.42 13.51 -7.06
N ARG A 30 -5.54 13.05 -6.16
CA ARG A 30 -5.39 11.64 -5.78
C ARG A 30 -4.99 11.56 -4.31
N SER A 31 -5.67 10.69 -3.57
CA SER A 31 -5.41 10.42 -2.15
C SER A 31 -5.66 8.94 -1.90
N TRP A 32 -4.75 8.11 -2.41
CA TRP A 32 -4.86 6.65 -2.36
C TRP A 32 -3.95 6.04 -1.28
N THR A 33 -3.56 6.83 -0.28
CA THR A 33 -2.86 6.31 0.91
C THR A 33 -3.63 5.16 1.54
N ALA A 34 -2.86 4.16 1.95
CA ALA A 34 -3.28 2.85 2.38
C ALA A 34 -4.08 2.05 1.34
N GLY A 35 -3.98 2.38 0.05
CA GLY A 35 -4.31 1.42 -1.01
C GLY A 35 -3.24 0.32 -1.15
N ILE A 36 -3.53 -0.71 -1.93
CA ILE A 36 -2.65 -1.83 -2.21
C ILE A 36 -2.12 -1.72 -3.64
N TYR A 37 -0.81 -1.57 -3.75
CA TYR A 37 -0.05 -1.61 -5.01
C TYR A 37 0.87 -2.83 -5.01
N ASP A 38 1.16 -3.38 -6.18
CA ASP A 38 2.04 -4.54 -6.34
C ASP A 38 3.32 -4.12 -7.07
N GLU A 39 4.30 -3.73 -6.26
CA GLU A 39 5.54 -3.10 -6.70
C GLU A 39 6.33 -4.01 -7.63
N ALA A 40 6.82 -3.42 -8.72
CA ALA A 40 7.57 -4.10 -9.78
C ALA A 40 6.81 -5.29 -10.43
N ARG A 41 5.48 -5.36 -10.29
CA ARG A 41 4.69 -6.49 -10.81
C ARG A 41 3.31 -6.08 -11.39
N ARG A 42 2.20 -6.13 -10.63
CA ARG A 42 0.84 -5.91 -11.18
C ARG A 42 0.33 -4.47 -11.09
N GLY A 43 0.98 -3.60 -10.32
CA GLY A 43 0.52 -2.23 -10.10
C GLY A 43 -0.65 -2.13 -9.12
N TRP A 44 -1.55 -1.15 -9.30
CA TRP A 44 -2.65 -0.88 -8.37
C TRP A 44 -3.68 -2.02 -8.32
N LEU A 45 -3.74 -2.71 -7.18
CA LEU A 45 -4.66 -3.81 -6.90
C LEU A 45 -5.96 -3.31 -6.28
N ASP A 46 -5.87 -2.41 -5.29
CA ASP A 46 -7.03 -1.80 -4.64
C ASP A 46 -6.71 -0.36 -4.15
N PRO A 47 -7.28 0.69 -4.75
CA PRO A 47 -8.31 0.65 -5.77
C PRO A 47 -7.71 0.12 -7.08
N ASN A 48 -8.41 -0.81 -7.72
CA ASN A 48 -7.93 -1.37 -8.99
C ASN A 48 -7.89 -0.24 -10.05
N GLN A 49 -6.76 -0.07 -10.74
CA GLN A 49 -6.61 1.00 -11.75
C GLN A 49 -7.71 0.96 -12.83
N LYS A 50 -8.17 -0.26 -13.16
CA LYS A 50 -9.22 -0.55 -14.15
C LYS A 50 -10.63 -0.50 -13.58
N ALA A 51 -10.79 -0.21 -12.28
CA ALA A 51 -12.11 0.00 -11.69
C ALA A 51 -12.82 1.20 -12.33
N ALA A 52 -14.14 1.23 -12.20
CA ALA A 52 -14.99 2.32 -12.65
C ALA A 52 -14.57 3.66 -12.02
N ALA A 53 -14.84 4.77 -12.70
CA ALA A 53 -14.40 6.09 -12.27
C ALA A 53 -14.98 6.46 -10.89
N GLU A 54 -16.21 6.05 -10.63
CA GLU A 54 -16.96 6.30 -9.40
C GLU A 54 -16.31 5.59 -8.20
N VAL A 55 -15.78 4.38 -8.41
CA VAL A 55 -15.05 3.63 -7.38
C VAL A 55 -13.76 4.36 -7.01
N LYS A 56 -13.01 4.79 -8.03
CA LYS A 56 -11.76 5.54 -7.84
C LYS A 56 -11.99 6.91 -7.18
N ASP A 57 -13.04 7.60 -7.59
CA ASP A 57 -13.45 8.89 -7.01
C ASP A 57 -13.88 8.73 -5.54
N ALA A 58 -14.69 7.72 -5.22
CA ALA A 58 -15.04 7.40 -3.84
C ALA A 58 -13.80 7.09 -3.00
N PHE A 59 -12.84 6.33 -3.54
CA PHE A 59 -11.58 6.01 -2.86
C PHE A 59 -10.73 7.26 -2.61
N THR A 60 -10.65 8.19 -3.58
CA THR A 60 -9.98 9.49 -3.44
C THR A 60 -10.66 10.37 -2.39
N LYS A 61 -12.00 10.50 -2.45
CA LYS A 61 -12.77 11.30 -1.49
C LYS A 61 -12.60 10.78 -0.06
N GLN A 62 -12.63 9.46 0.13
CA GLN A 62 -12.39 8.85 1.44
C GLN A 62 -10.95 9.14 1.92
N GLY A 63 -9.95 9.01 1.06
CA GLY A 63 -8.56 9.31 1.41
C GLY A 63 -8.37 10.77 1.84
N ASN A 64 -8.91 11.72 1.07
CA ASN A 64 -8.84 13.15 1.37
C ASN A 64 -9.48 13.48 2.73
N ARG A 65 -10.55 12.79 3.09
CA ARG A 65 -11.21 12.96 4.40
C ARG A 65 -10.38 12.39 5.55
N LEU A 66 -9.72 11.26 5.33
CA LEU A 66 -9.04 10.52 6.39
C LEU A 66 -7.62 10.99 6.65
N PHE A 67 -6.89 11.41 5.61
CA PHE A 67 -5.49 11.74 5.73
C PHE A 67 -5.29 13.03 6.52
N LYS A 68 -4.37 13.00 7.48
CA LYS A 68 -3.97 14.17 8.26
C LYS A 68 -2.68 14.73 7.70
N TRP A 69 -2.71 15.95 7.17
CA TRP A 69 -1.55 16.56 6.52
C TRP A 69 -0.47 17.02 7.49
N ASP A 70 -0.88 17.54 8.64
CA ASP A 70 0.02 18.17 9.62
C ASP A 70 0.15 17.34 10.92
N ASP A 71 -0.23 16.05 10.85
CA ASP A 71 -0.21 15.13 12.00
C ASP A 71 0.11 13.70 11.54
N TRP A 72 0.39 12.83 12.51
CA TRP A 72 0.67 11.43 12.29
C TRP A 72 -0.56 10.67 11.82
N ASN A 73 -0.35 9.84 10.80
CA ASN A 73 -1.34 8.89 10.30
C ASN A 73 -1.02 7.49 10.82
N THR A 74 -2.04 6.75 11.22
CA THR A 74 -1.93 5.34 11.62
C THR A 74 -2.36 4.46 10.46
N ILE A 75 -1.47 3.56 10.03
CA ILE A 75 -1.78 2.52 9.04
C ILE A 75 -1.80 1.16 9.74
N VAL A 76 -2.81 0.36 9.46
CA VAL A 76 -2.87 -1.05 9.87
C VAL A 76 -2.99 -1.92 8.63
N ILE A 77 -2.17 -2.96 8.54
CA ILE A 77 -2.21 -3.96 7.47
C ILE A 77 -2.55 -5.30 8.13
N LYS A 78 -3.61 -5.95 7.67
CA LYS A 78 -3.99 -7.30 8.12
C LYS A 78 -3.89 -8.25 6.95
N CYS A 79 -3.20 -9.36 7.13
CA CYS A 79 -3.07 -10.36 6.07
C CYS A 79 -3.41 -11.75 6.63
N LYS A 80 -4.55 -12.32 6.23
CA LYS A 80 -4.99 -13.65 6.65
C LYS A 80 -5.09 -14.56 5.42
N GLY A 81 -4.15 -15.50 5.28
CA GLY A 81 -4.01 -16.25 4.03
C GLY A 81 -3.75 -15.30 2.86
N ASN A 82 -4.52 -15.41 1.77
CA ASN A 82 -4.46 -14.51 0.61
C ASN A 82 -5.38 -13.29 0.71
N HIS A 83 -6.08 -13.10 1.83
CA HIS A 83 -6.92 -11.93 2.09
C HIS A 83 -6.10 -10.83 2.78
N ILE A 84 -6.14 -9.64 2.22
CA ILE A 84 -5.35 -8.47 2.62
C ILE A 84 -6.31 -7.30 2.84
N GLU A 85 -6.27 -6.74 4.04
CA GLU A 85 -6.98 -5.52 4.37
C GLU A 85 -6.00 -4.44 4.82
N THR A 86 -6.30 -3.19 4.49
CA THR A 86 -5.57 -2.02 4.98
C THR A 86 -6.53 -1.03 5.62
N TYR A 87 -6.02 -0.27 6.59
CA TYR A 87 -6.78 0.73 7.30
C TYR A 87 -5.95 2.01 7.42
N LEU A 88 -6.61 3.16 7.33
CA LEU A 88 -6.03 4.47 7.57
C LEU A 88 -6.83 5.16 8.67
N ASN A 89 -6.15 5.54 9.76
CA ASN A 89 -6.74 6.24 10.90
C ASN A 89 -8.00 5.55 11.46
N GLY A 90 -7.99 4.21 11.48
CA GLY A 90 -9.06 3.38 12.03
C GLY A 90 -10.15 2.97 11.03
N GLU A 91 -10.20 3.58 9.85
CA GLU A 91 -11.17 3.24 8.80
C GLU A 91 -10.56 2.35 7.72
N LYS A 92 -11.32 1.34 7.27
CA LYS A 92 -10.88 0.43 6.21
C LYS A 92 -10.68 1.20 4.90
N ARG A 93 -9.58 0.91 4.22
CA ARG A 93 -9.21 1.50 2.92
C ARG A 93 -9.30 0.47 1.82
N ALA A 94 -8.48 -0.57 1.87
CA ALA A 94 -8.48 -1.64 0.89
C ALA A 94 -8.94 -2.97 1.49
N ASP A 95 -9.58 -3.79 0.65
CA ASP A 95 -10.08 -5.13 0.94
C ASP A 95 -9.88 -6.01 -0.30
N PHE A 96 -8.75 -6.73 -0.32
CA PHE A 96 -8.28 -7.43 -1.50
C PHE A 96 -8.02 -8.90 -1.19
N THR A 97 -8.60 -9.80 -2.00
CA THR A 97 -8.27 -11.22 -1.98
C THR A 97 -7.48 -11.58 -3.22
N ASP A 98 -6.22 -11.98 -3.04
CA ASP A 98 -5.36 -12.35 -4.16
C ASP A 98 -5.67 -13.78 -4.64
N THR A 99 -6.49 -13.91 -5.66
CA THR A 99 -6.85 -15.21 -6.26
C THR A 99 -5.89 -15.65 -7.36
N ASP A 100 -4.91 -14.81 -7.72
CA ASP A 100 -3.91 -15.14 -8.72
C ASP A 100 -2.85 -16.07 -8.13
N LYS A 101 -3.03 -17.38 -8.31
CA LYS A 101 -2.13 -18.42 -7.78
C LYS A 101 -0.67 -18.27 -8.20
N LYS A 102 -0.38 -17.55 -9.30
CA LYS A 102 0.99 -17.34 -9.78
C LYS A 102 1.67 -16.19 -9.05
N ASN A 103 0.92 -15.17 -8.68
CA ASN A 103 1.44 -13.92 -8.14
C ASN A 103 1.06 -13.67 -6.67
N ALA A 104 0.22 -14.50 -6.07
CA ALA A 104 -0.16 -14.38 -4.67
C ALA A 104 1.01 -14.76 -3.75
N ASP A 105 1.52 -13.77 -3.00
CA ASP A 105 2.57 -13.99 -2.02
C ASP A 105 1.96 -14.13 -0.62
N LEU A 106 2.36 -15.18 0.09
CA LEU A 106 1.88 -15.46 1.45
C LEU A 106 2.94 -15.14 2.52
N LYS A 107 4.19 -14.94 2.11
CA LYS A 107 5.33 -14.67 2.98
C LYS A 107 6.37 -13.81 2.27
N GLY A 108 7.21 -13.16 3.06
CA GLY A 108 8.30 -12.31 2.59
C GLY A 108 8.69 -11.33 3.69
N PHE A 109 9.58 -10.39 3.38
CA PHE A 109 9.99 -9.38 4.33
C PHE A 109 9.04 -8.18 4.35
N PHE A 110 9.18 -7.37 5.40
CA PHE A 110 8.61 -6.02 5.49
C PHE A 110 9.68 -5.01 5.11
N ALA A 111 9.28 -3.91 4.47
CA ALA A 111 10.18 -2.79 4.20
C ALA A 111 9.42 -1.46 4.18
N LEU A 112 10.13 -0.40 4.56
CA LEU A 112 9.69 0.99 4.46
C LEU A 112 10.31 1.58 3.20
N GLN A 113 9.48 1.97 2.24
CA GLN A 113 9.95 2.49 0.96
C GLN A 113 10.16 4.01 1.06
N VAL A 114 11.30 4.48 0.56
CA VAL A 114 11.54 5.89 0.22
C VAL A 114 11.54 5.97 -1.30
N HIS A 115 10.53 6.62 -1.89
CA HIS A 115 10.48 6.78 -3.33
C HIS A 115 11.57 7.78 -3.78
N GLY A 116 12.18 7.53 -4.94
CA GLY A 116 13.12 8.48 -5.53
C GLY A 116 12.44 9.82 -5.82
N GLY A 117 13.08 10.90 -5.41
CA GLY A 117 12.60 12.27 -5.57
C GLY A 117 13.71 13.27 -5.23
N PRO A 118 13.50 14.57 -5.50
CA PRO A 118 14.54 15.59 -5.29
C PRO A 118 14.94 15.75 -3.81
N SER A 119 13.98 15.73 -2.90
CA SER A 119 14.18 15.69 -1.44
C SER A 119 12.86 15.43 -0.72
N GLY A 120 12.92 14.90 0.49
CA GLY A 120 11.76 14.73 1.36
C GLY A 120 12.09 13.90 2.61
N ASP A 121 11.46 14.26 3.72
CA ASP A 121 11.54 13.49 4.96
C ASP A 121 10.36 12.52 5.03
N LEU A 122 10.67 11.24 5.25
CA LEU A 122 9.68 10.23 5.61
C LEU A 122 9.97 9.75 7.03
N LEU A 123 8.93 9.80 7.86
CA LEU A 123 9.01 9.52 9.28
C LEU A 123 8.08 8.35 9.59
N TRP A 124 8.63 7.34 10.27
CA TRP A 124 7.86 6.21 10.79
C TRP A 124 8.15 6.05 12.28
N ARG A 125 7.11 5.75 13.06
CA ARG A 125 7.23 5.44 14.49
C ARG A 125 6.18 4.40 14.87
N ASN A 126 6.35 3.79 16.05
CA ASN A 126 5.38 2.85 16.63
C ASN A 126 5.08 1.66 15.68
N LEU A 127 6.13 1.04 15.16
CA LEU A 127 6.03 -0.13 14.29
C LEU A 127 5.79 -1.38 15.16
N TYR A 128 4.66 -2.03 14.95
CA TYR A 128 4.28 -3.26 15.64
C TYR A 128 3.99 -4.37 14.64
N LEU A 129 4.35 -5.59 15.00
CA LEU A 129 4.06 -6.79 14.24
C LEU A 129 3.38 -7.82 15.15
N LYS A 130 2.31 -8.43 14.63
CA LYS A 130 1.64 -9.57 15.26
C LYS A 130 1.38 -10.63 14.18
N GLU A 131 1.78 -11.85 14.45
CA GLU A 131 1.43 -13.01 13.63
C GLU A 131 -0.05 -13.39 13.86
N LEU A 132 -0.76 -13.74 12.77
CA LEU A 132 -2.20 -13.98 12.75
C LEU A 132 -2.54 -15.46 12.52
#